data_AF-A0A6C0BXM2-F1
#
_entry.id   AF-A0A6C0BXM2-F1
#
_cell.length_a   1.000
_cell.length_b   1.000
_cell.length_c   1.000
_cell.angle_alpha   90.00
_cell.angle_beta   90.00
_cell.angle_gamma   90.00
#
_symmetry.space_group_name_H-M   'P 1'
#
loop_
_entity.id
_entity.type
_entity.pdbx_description
1 polymer ?
#
loop_
_entity_poly.entity_id
_entity_poly.type
_entity_poly.pdbx_seq_one_letter_code
_entity_poly.pdbx_strand_id
1 'polypeptide(L)'
;MALNILNVNIPSVEDNICIICHDQLDTAQTYKLPECNHTYHTHCIVTWFRHRGSYDYDEYGRKVEVDGKCPHCGNNGINNVGKSEPKSYGCVRRRCYLSPTEHARFKTIKRERKKHGESPILNKLFDKLDVMEKKLKDATLSDSLFKKKITTDAVNYSETKKIIRQNRNKLWGARRNVGRIRKEISAFPIVPLIIPIPIDIN
;
A
#
# COMPACT_ATOMS: atom_id res chain seq x y z
N MET A 1 0.08 -25.68 -43.82
CA MET A 1 -0.28 -24.24 -43.82
C MET A 1 -1.55 -24.08 -43.03
N ALA A 2 -1.48 -23.51 -41.82
CA ALA A 2 -2.65 -23.33 -40.97
C ALA A 2 -3.46 -22.12 -41.46
N LEU A 3 -4.74 -22.36 -41.78
CA LEU A 3 -5.69 -21.31 -42.15
C LEU A 3 -6.14 -20.58 -40.89
N ASN A 4 -5.92 -19.26 -40.84
CA ASN A 4 -6.45 -18.35 -39.82
C ASN A 4 -7.97 -18.17 -40.06
N ILE A 5 -8.79 -18.85 -39.25
CA ILE A 5 -10.26 -18.86 -39.34
C ILE A 5 -10.92 -17.67 -38.61
N LEU A 6 -10.15 -16.82 -37.91
CA LEU A 6 -10.69 -15.70 -37.14
C LEU A 6 -10.20 -14.34 -37.67
N ASN A 7 -10.50 -14.04 -38.94
CA ASN A 7 -10.47 -12.66 -39.42
C ASN A 7 -11.88 -12.06 -39.40
N VAL A 8 -12.51 -12.08 -38.23
CA VAL A 8 -13.78 -11.37 -38.02
C VAL A 8 -13.43 -9.95 -37.63
N ASN A 9 -13.44 -9.06 -38.61
CA ASN A 9 -13.50 -7.63 -38.36
C ASN A 9 -14.94 -7.31 -37.91
N ILE A 10 -15.18 -7.34 -36.60
CA ILE A 10 -16.41 -6.81 -36.01
C ILE A 10 -16.20 -5.29 -35.97
N PRO A 11 -16.87 -4.48 -36.82
CA PRO A 11 -16.91 -3.05 -36.55
C PRO A 11 -17.64 -2.89 -35.22
N SER A 12 -16.92 -2.48 -34.18
CA SER A 12 -17.46 -2.14 -32.87
C SER A 12 -18.34 -0.90 -33.03
N VAL A 13 -19.62 -1.12 -33.39
CA VAL A 13 -20.66 -0.08 -33.45
C VAL A 13 -20.86 0.60 -32.09
N GLU A 14 -20.32 0.01 -31.02
CA GLU A 14 -20.38 0.50 -29.64
C GLU A 14 -19.36 1.63 -29.33
N ASP A 15 -18.34 1.85 -30.16
CA ASP A 15 -17.28 2.84 -29.87
C ASP A 15 -17.68 4.30 -30.17
N ASN A 16 -18.84 4.51 -30.80
CA ASN A 16 -19.31 5.83 -31.24
C ASN A 16 -20.39 6.44 -30.34
N ILE A 17 -20.62 5.94 -29.12
CA ILE A 17 -21.63 6.46 -28.20
C ILE A 17 -20.96 7.11 -26.99
N CYS A 18 -21.38 8.33 -26.63
CA CYS A 18 -20.89 8.98 -25.44
C CYS A 18 -21.56 8.40 -24.18
N ILE A 19 -20.79 7.81 -23.27
CA ILE A 19 -21.30 7.23 -22.02
C ILE A 19 -21.98 8.22 -21.06
N ILE A 20 -21.77 9.53 -21.23
CA ILE A 20 -22.34 10.54 -20.32
C ILE A 20 -23.78 10.88 -20.72
N CYS A 21 -24.04 11.12 -22.01
CA CYS A 21 -25.36 11.50 -22.51
C CYS A 21 -26.07 10.38 -23.29
N HIS A 22 -25.35 9.29 -23.61
CA HIS A 22 -25.81 8.14 -24.39
C HIS A 22 -26.16 8.45 -25.86
N ASP A 23 -25.70 9.60 -26.38
CA ASP A 23 -25.85 10.00 -27.78
C ASP A 23 -24.62 9.66 -28.63
N GLN A 24 -24.80 9.64 -29.96
CA GLN A 24 -23.72 9.45 -30.94
C GLN A 24 -22.66 10.55 -30.84
N LEU A 25 -21.38 10.16 -30.86
CA LEU A 25 -20.22 11.04 -30.77
C LEU A 25 -20.10 12.02 -31.95
N ASP A 26 -20.66 11.68 -33.12
CA ASP A 26 -20.60 12.48 -34.34
C ASP A 26 -21.42 13.78 -34.28
N THR A 27 -22.30 13.91 -33.28
CA THR A 27 -23.22 15.05 -33.14
C THR A 27 -22.56 16.33 -32.67
N ALA A 28 -21.37 16.26 -32.06
CA ALA A 28 -20.69 17.43 -31.50
C ALA A 28 -19.17 17.23 -31.42
N GLN A 29 -18.45 18.28 -30.99
CA GLN A 29 -17.02 18.20 -30.77
C GLN A 29 -16.68 17.11 -29.74
N THR A 30 -15.75 16.23 -30.09
CA THR A 30 -15.30 15.13 -29.24
C THR A 30 -13.95 15.44 -28.60
N TYR A 31 -13.72 14.87 -27.41
CA TYR A 31 -12.48 14.95 -26.67
C TYR A 31 -12.09 13.57 -26.15
N LYS A 32 -10.83 13.20 -26.36
CA LYS A 32 -10.25 11.94 -25.91
C LYS A 32 -9.38 12.17 -24.68
N LEU A 33 -9.67 11.48 -23.59
CA LEU A 33 -8.84 11.56 -22.37
C LEU A 33 -7.47 10.93 -22.63
N PRO A 34 -6.35 11.63 -22.41
CA PRO A 34 -5.00 11.10 -22.69
C PRO A 34 -4.61 9.93 -21.77
N GLU A 35 -5.23 9.84 -20.59
CA GLU A 35 -4.86 8.89 -19.53
C GLU A 35 -5.41 7.48 -19.74
N CYS A 36 -6.57 7.38 -20.39
CA CYS A 36 -7.30 6.12 -20.54
C CYS A 36 -7.89 5.93 -21.94
N ASN A 37 -7.63 6.86 -22.86
CA ASN A 37 -8.06 6.80 -24.25
C ASN A 37 -9.58 6.73 -24.51
N HIS A 38 -10.42 6.99 -23.51
CA HIS A 38 -11.87 7.07 -23.69
C HIS A 38 -12.30 8.42 -24.29
N THR A 39 -13.26 8.37 -25.22
CA THR A 39 -13.80 9.50 -25.99
C THR A 39 -15.18 9.93 -25.49
N TYR A 40 -15.41 11.23 -25.44
CA TYR A 40 -16.68 11.84 -25.00
C TYR A 40 -16.96 13.11 -25.81
N HIS A 41 -18.18 13.64 -25.77
CA HIS A 41 -18.39 15.03 -26.20
C HIS A 41 -17.65 15.97 -25.25
N THR A 42 -17.00 17.00 -25.81
CA THR A 42 -16.24 17.99 -25.05
C THR A 42 -17.09 18.65 -23.97
N HIS A 43 -18.35 18.98 -24.28
CA HIS A 43 -19.26 19.54 -23.30
C HIS A 43 -19.56 18.54 -22.17
N CYS A 44 -19.89 17.29 -22.51
CA CYS A 44 -20.22 16.26 -21.53
C CYS A 44 -19.09 16.01 -20.53
N ILE A 45 -17.86 15.87 -21.02
CA ILE A 45 -16.71 15.60 -20.14
C ILE A 45 -16.29 16.82 -19.32
N VAL A 46 -16.39 18.03 -19.87
CA VAL A 46 -16.13 19.27 -19.11
C VAL A 46 -17.18 19.47 -18.02
N THR A 47 -18.46 19.25 -18.32
CA THR A 47 -19.55 19.29 -17.34
C THR A 47 -19.34 18.24 -16.26
N TRP A 48 -18.96 17.01 -16.63
CA TRP A 48 -18.65 15.95 -15.67
C TRP A 48 -17.57 16.36 -14.67
N PHE A 49 -16.47 16.95 -15.15
CA PHE A 49 -15.39 17.41 -14.27
C PHE A 49 -15.72 18.67 -13.46
N ARG A 50 -16.61 19.54 -13.96
CA ARG A 50 -17.02 20.77 -13.24
C ARG A 50 -18.10 20.52 -12.19
N HIS A 51 -19.02 19.59 -12.42
CA HIS A 51 -20.17 19.37 -11.55
C HIS A 51 -19.99 18.22 -10.55
N ARG A 52 -19.01 17.33 -10.72
CA ARG A 52 -18.66 16.36 -9.67
C ARG A 52 -17.82 17.01 -8.57
N GLY A 53 -18.51 17.61 -7.60
CA GLY A 53 -18.16 17.54 -6.18
C GLY A 53 -18.81 16.33 -5.53
N SER A 54 -18.82 15.17 -6.23
CA SER A 54 -19.54 14.00 -5.76
C SER A 54 -18.73 13.30 -4.68
N TYR A 55 -19.39 13.07 -3.56
CA TYR A 55 -18.88 12.18 -2.55
C TYR A 55 -19.34 10.76 -2.85
N ASP A 56 -18.41 9.83 -2.84
CA ASP A 56 -18.69 8.40 -2.90
C ASP A 56 -18.69 7.83 -1.48
N TYR A 57 -19.32 6.69 -1.27
CA TYR A 57 -19.28 5.99 0.01
C TYR A 57 -18.35 4.79 -0.15
N ASP A 58 -17.30 4.71 0.68
CA ASP A 58 -16.43 3.52 0.67
C ASP A 58 -17.19 2.25 1.14
N GLU A 59 -16.53 1.08 1.08
CA GLU A 59 -17.08 -0.21 1.53
C GLU A 59 -17.55 -0.22 3.01
N TYR A 60 -17.26 0.84 3.77
CA TYR A 60 -17.67 1.04 5.16
C TYR A 60 -18.65 2.22 5.34
N GLY A 61 -19.21 2.76 4.25
CA GLY A 61 -20.21 3.82 4.30
C GLY A 61 -19.66 5.20 4.65
N ARG A 62 -18.40 5.52 4.30
CA ARG A 62 -17.81 6.85 4.54
C ARG A 62 -17.73 7.70 3.29
N LYS A 63 -18.08 8.97 3.45
CA LYS A 63 -18.06 10.03 2.43
C LYS A 63 -16.61 10.33 1.98
N VAL A 64 -16.23 9.93 0.77
CA VAL A 64 -14.93 10.17 0.12
C VAL A 64 -15.13 11.15 -1.02
N GLU A 65 -14.34 12.22 -1.05
CA GLU A 65 -14.31 13.14 -2.20
C GLU A 65 -13.72 12.44 -3.42
N VAL A 66 -14.54 12.25 -4.44
CA VAL A 66 -14.14 11.61 -5.69
C VAL A 66 -14.05 12.67 -6.77
N ASP A 67 -12.88 13.29 -6.86
CA ASP A 67 -12.59 14.28 -7.89
C ASP A 67 -12.10 13.60 -9.16
N GLY A 68 -12.61 14.03 -10.31
CA GLY A 68 -11.88 13.91 -11.58
C GLY A 68 -11.76 12.50 -12.18
N LYS A 69 -12.59 11.53 -11.77
CA LYS A 69 -12.55 10.19 -12.35
C LYS A 69 -13.17 10.11 -13.74
N CYS A 70 -12.53 9.32 -14.61
CA CYS A 70 -13.10 8.91 -15.88
C CYS A 70 -14.43 8.16 -15.67
N PRO A 71 -15.54 8.57 -16.32
CA PRO A 71 -16.84 7.88 -16.21
C PRO A 71 -16.78 6.41 -16.64
N HIS A 72 -15.98 6.10 -17.67
CA HIS A 72 -15.93 4.76 -18.24
C HIS A 72 -15.09 3.78 -17.41
N CYS A 73 -13.95 4.20 -16.88
CA CYS A 73 -12.97 3.28 -16.27
C CYS A 73 -12.52 3.67 -14.85
N GLY A 74 -13.03 4.78 -14.32
CA GLY A 74 -12.67 5.24 -12.97
C GLY A 74 -11.23 5.71 -12.79
N ASN A 75 -10.45 5.90 -13.86
CA ASN A 75 -9.09 6.42 -13.78
C ASN A 75 -9.09 7.84 -13.20
N ASN A 76 -8.29 8.08 -12.16
CA ASN A 76 -8.20 9.36 -11.47
C ASN A 76 -7.45 10.45 -12.26
N GLY A 77 -6.76 10.07 -13.34
CA GLY A 77 -6.01 10.97 -14.21
C GLY A 77 -4.72 11.55 -13.62
N ILE A 78 -3.99 12.32 -14.44
CA ILE A 78 -2.62 12.77 -14.14
C ILE A 78 -2.51 13.80 -13.00
N ASN A 79 -3.60 14.45 -12.63
CA ASN A 79 -3.59 15.41 -11.52
C ASN A 79 -3.75 14.73 -10.14
N ASN A 80 -4.02 13.42 -10.12
CA ASN A 80 -4.28 12.65 -8.89
C ASN A 80 -3.15 11.67 -8.54
N VAL A 81 -1.94 11.82 -9.10
CA VAL A 81 -0.77 10.94 -8.83
C VAL A 81 -0.31 10.90 -7.37
N GLY A 82 -0.89 11.73 -6.49
CA GLY A 82 -0.56 11.83 -5.07
C GLY A 82 -1.68 11.47 -4.08
N LYS A 83 -2.94 11.32 -4.51
CA LYS A 83 -4.06 10.93 -3.63
C LYS A 83 -4.08 9.40 -3.48
N SER A 84 -3.00 8.87 -2.93
CA SER A 84 -2.86 7.46 -2.56
C SER A 84 -3.79 7.15 -1.38
N GLU A 85 -4.83 6.36 -1.67
CA GLU A 85 -5.75 5.67 -0.77
C GLU A 85 -6.43 6.52 0.32
N PRO A 86 -7.73 6.29 0.62
CA PRO A 86 -8.32 6.83 1.83
C PRO A 86 -7.44 6.37 3.00
N LYS A 87 -6.90 7.32 3.77
CA LYS A 87 -6.17 7.06 5.01
C LYS A 87 -7.12 6.34 5.97
N SER A 88 -7.26 5.02 5.80
CA SER A 88 -8.03 4.18 6.69
C SER A 88 -7.42 4.34 8.07
N TYR A 89 -8.14 4.92 9.01
CA TYR A 89 -7.69 5.04 10.40
C TYR A 89 -7.40 3.67 11.05
N GLY A 90 -7.75 2.55 10.40
CA GLY A 90 -7.32 1.19 10.75
C GLY A 90 -5.88 0.83 10.31
N CYS A 91 -5.27 1.60 9.40
CA CYS A 91 -3.93 1.32 8.84
C CYS A 91 -2.79 1.65 9.80
N VAL A 92 -3.00 2.50 10.81
CA VAL A 92 -1.95 2.87 11.77
C VAL A 92 -1.51 1.66 12.60
N ARG A 93 -2.45 0.76 12.94
CA ARG A 93 -2.11 -0.52 13.58
C ARG A 93 -1.43 -1.49 12.60
N ARG A 94 -1.91 -1.60 11.35
CA ARG A 94 -1.27 -2.45 10.31
C ARG A 94 0.14 -2.01 9.94
N ARG A 95 0.51 -0.73 10.11
CA ARG A 95 1.86 -0.23 9.81
C ARG A 95 2.96 -0.79 10.71
N CYS A 96 2.58 -1.33 11.88
CA CYS A 96 3.52 -1.77 12.91
C CYS A 96 3.79 -3.27 12.89
N TYR A 97 2.96 -4.05 12.19
CA TYR A 97 3.03 -5.50 12.11
C TYR A 97 3.21 -5.91 10.65
N LEU A 98 4.01 -6.95 10.43
CA LEU A 98 4.20 -7.50 9.10
C LEU A 98 2.94 -8.27 8.71
N SER A 99 2.50 -8.14 7.47
CA SER A 99 1.53 -9.07 6.88
C SER A 99 2.10 -10.49 6.85
N PRO A 100 1.27 -11.54 6.71
CA PRO A 100 1.77 -12.90 6.57
C PRO A 100 2.79 -13.06 5.42
N THR A 101 2.57 -12.37 4.30
CA THR A 101 3.47 -12.36 3.14
C THR A 101 4.78 -11.64 3.43
N GLU A 102 4.72 -10.46 4.05
CA GLU A 102 5.92 -9.72 4.49
C GLU A 102 6.74 -10.53 5.49
N HIS A 103 6.06 -11.26 6.39
CA HIS A 103 6.70 -12.10 7.39
C HIS A 103 7.44 -13.29 6.75
N ALA A 104 6.83 -13.93 5.75
CA ALA A 104 7.48 -14.98 4.95
C ALA A 104 8.71 -14.43 4.22
N ARG A 105 8.58 -13.28 3.54
CA ARG A 105 9.72 -12.62 2.86
C ARG A 105 10.85 -12.29 3.82
N PHE A 106 10.54 -11.69 4.98
CA PHE A 106 11.54 -11.39 6.01
C PHE A 106 12.30 -12.65 6.46
N LYS A 107 11.59 -13.77 6.68
CA LYS A 107 12.21 -15.06 7.02
C LYS A 107 13.13 -15.58 5.92
N THR A 108 12.70 -15.49 4.66
CA THR A 108 13.52 -15.88 3.51
C THR A 108 14.78 -15.03 3.42
N ILE A 109 14.66 -13.70 3.49
CA ILE A 109 15.82 -12.79 3.46
C ILE A 109 16.79 -13.07 4.60
N LYS A 110 16.27 -13.30 5.82
CA LYS A 110 17.10 -13.65 6.97
C LYS A 110 17.84 -14.99 6.79
N ARG A 111 17.24 -15.96 6.09
CA ARG A 111 17.86 -17.26 5.77
C ARG A 111 18.93 -17.10 4.69
N GLU A 112 18.61 -16.42 3.59
CA GLU A 112 19.49 -16.27 2.44
C GLU A 112 20.69 -15.37 2.73
N ARG A 113 20.53 -14.36 3.62
CA ARG A 113 21.66 -13.58 4.14
C ARG A 113 22.78 -14.46 4.69
N LYS A 114 22.45 -15.57 5.36
CA LYS A 114 23.45 -16.47 5.95
C LYS A 114 24.21 -17.29 4.91
N LYS A 115 23.63 -17.47 3.71
CA LYS A 115 24.16 -18.37 2.67
C LYS A 115 24.98 -17.64 1.61
N HIS A 116 24.50 -16.49 1.13
CA HIS A 116 25.01 -15.88 -0.11
C HIS A 116 25.90 -14.64 0.09
N GLY A 117 26.46 -14.46 1.28
CA GLY A 117 27.29 -13.29 1.57
C GLY A 117 26.46 -12.01 1.66
N GLU A 118 27.05 -11.00 2.29
CA GLU A 118 26.27 -9.90 2.85
C GLU A 118 26.23 -8.67 1.94
N SER A 119 25.02 -8.26 1.53
CA SER A 119 24.85 -6.92 0.94
C SER A 119 25.13 -5.85 2.01
N PRO A 120 26.00 -4.85 1.75
CA PRO A 120 26.34 -3.81 2.73
C PRO A 120 25.12 -3.03 3.23
N ILE A 121 24.12 -2.84 2.36
CA ILE A 121 22.88 -2.11 2.69
C ILE A 121 22.02 -2.96 3.64
N LEU A 122 21.87 -4.24 3.32
CA LEU A 122 21.03 -5.16 4.10
C LEU A 122 21.61 -5.37 5.50
N ASN A 123 22.93 -5.46 5.65
CA ASN A 123 23.59 -5.56 6.95
C ASN A 123 23.30 -4.36 7.85
N LYS A 124 23.45 -3.14 7.32
CA LYS A 124 23.14 -1.92 8.07
C LYS A 124 21.70 -1.92 8.60
N LEU A 125 20.76 -2.54 7.88
CA LEU A 125 19.38 -2.69 8.33
C LEU A 125 19.25 -3.72 9.45
N PHE A 126 19.97 -4.84 9.38
CA PHE A 126 19.99 -5.84 10.45
C PHE A 126 20.70 -5.33 11.72
N ASP A 127 21.80 -4.58 11.59
CA ASP A 127 22.47 -3.98 12.75
C ASP A 127 21.54 -2.99 13.48
N LYS A 128 20.82 -2.17 12.70
CA LYS A 128 19.76 -1.30 13.22
C LYS A 128 18.64 -2.11 13.89
N LEU A 129 18.26 -3.25 13.31
CA LEU A 129 17.23 -4.12 13.87
C LEU A 129 17.67 -4.65 15.24
N ASP A 130 18.89 -5.14 15.37
CA ASP A 130 19.42 -5.72 16.62
C ASP A 130 19.49 -4.67 17.74
N VAL A 131 19.91 -3.44 17.43
CA VAL A 131 19.89 -2.31 18.38
C VAL A 131 18.46 -2.02 18.85
N MET A 132 17.49 -2.00 17.94
CA MET A 132 16.09 -1.71 18.28
C MET A 132 15.42 -2.87 19.03
N GLU A 133 15.80 -4.12 18.73
CA GLU A 133 15.34 -5.30 19.47
C GLU A 133 15.86 -5.32 20.90
N LYS A 134 17.12 -4.91 21.15
CA LYS A 134 17.65 -4.71 22.51
C LYS A 134 16.82 -3.67 23.28
N LYS A 135 16.60 -2.49 22.68
CA LYS A 135 15.75 -1.44 23.27
C LYS A 135 14.34 -1.92 23.60
N LEU A 136 13.76 -2.78 22.75
CA LEU A 136 12.44 -3.37 23.00
C LEU A 136 12.47 -4.33 24.21
N LYS A 137 13.52 -5.16 24.34
CA LYS A 137 13.69 -6.04 25.50
C LYS A 137 13.83 -5.24 26.78
N ASP A 138 14.67 -4.21 26.81
CA ASP A 138 14.89 -3.35 27.97
C ASP A 138 13.61 -2.62 28.40
N ALA A 139 12.86 -2.09 27.42
CA ALA A 139 11.56 -1.47 27.66
C ALA A 139 10.51 -2.46 28.20
N THR A 140 10.56 -3.72 27.76
CA THR A 140 9.65 -4.77 28.24
C THR A 140 10.01 -5.21 29.65
N LEU A 141 11.30 -5.36 29.95
CA LEU A 141 11.80 -5.71 31.28
C LEU A 141 11.45 -4.60 32.28
N SER A 142 11.75 -3.34 31.96
CA SER A 142 11.42 -2.20 32.83
C SER A 142 9.93 -2.07 33.12
N ASP A 143 9.05 -2.26 32.13
CA ASP A 143 7.59 -2.29 32.32
C ASP A 143 7.14 -3.44 33.23
N SER A 144 7.72 -4.64 33.04
CA SER A 144 7.39 -5.81 33.85
C SER A 144 7.82 -5.66 35.32
N LEU A 145 9.03 -5.13 35.56
CA LEU A 145 9.54 -4.87 36.90
C LEU A 145 8.71 -3.81 37.61
N PHE A 146 8.33 -2.74 36.90
CA PHE A 146 7.51 -1.68 37.45
C PHE A 146 6.10 -2.17 37.82
N LYS A 147 5.47 -3.00 36.98
CA LYS A 147 4.18 -3.62 37.30
C LYS A 147 4.24 -4.47 38.56
N LYS A 148 5.31 -5.26 38.74
CA LYS A 148 5.51 -6.04 39.96
C LYS A 148 5.62 -5.16 41.20
N LYS A 149 6.36 -4.05 41.13
CA LYS A 149 6.48 -3.07 42.24
C LYS A 149 5.14 -2.45 42.63
N ILE A 150 4.31 -2.08 41.66
CA ILE A 150 2.98 -1.50 41.93
C ILE A 150 2.07 -2.51 42.66
N THR A 151 2.22 -3.80 42.37
CA THR A 151 1.41 -4.83 43.04
C THR A 151 1.78 -5.03 44.51
N THR A 152 3.05 -4.82 44.88
CA THR A 152 3.55 -5.08 46.25
C THR A 152 3.48 -3.87 47.16
N ASP A 153 3.69 -2.67 46.63
CA ASP A 153 3.93 -1.48 47.43
C ASP A 153 2.72 -0.53 47.40
N ALA A 154 2.49 0.20 48.50
CA ALA A 154 1.54 1.31 48.50
C ALA A 154 2.13 2.47 47.70
N VAL A 155 1.47 2.89 46.63
CA VAL A 155 1.98 3.90 45.69
C VAL A 155 1.03 5.07 45.51
N ASN A 156 1.60 6.27 45.29
CA ASN A 156 0.82 7.44 44.88
C ASN A 156 0.25 7.24 43.46
N TYR A 157 -1.08 7.28 43.34
CA TYR A 157 -1.77 7.04 42.07
C TYR A 157 -1.36 8.02 40.95
N SER A 158 -1.24 9.31 41.25
CA SER A 158 -0.99 10.35 40.23
C SER A 158 0.39 10.18 39.59
N GLU A 159 1.40 9.93 40.42
CA GLU A 159 2.78 9.70 39.99
C GLU A 159 2.90 8.38 39.22
N THR A 160 2.29 7.32 39.76
CA THR A 160 2.28 5.99 39.13
C THR A 160 1.63 6.04 37.75
N LYS A 161 0.50 6.74 37.60
CA LYS A 161 -0.17 6.92 36.32
C LYS A 161 0.71 7.62 35.28
N LYS A 162 1.50 8.63 35.70
CA LYS A 162 2.48 9.28 34.81
C LYS A 162 3.55 8.31 34.34
N ILE A 163 4.11 7.50 35.25
CA ILE A 163 5.14 6.51 34.92
C ILE A 163 4.59 5.40 34.00
N ILE A 164 3.38 4.88 34.26
CA ILE A 164 2.71 3.92 33.37
C ILE A 164 2.61 4.48 31.95
N ARG A 165 2.17 5.73 31.81
CA ARG A 165 2.03 6.38 30.49
C ARG A 165 3.39 6.50 29.80
N GLN A 166 4.44 6.88 30.53
CA GLN A 166 5.80 6.97 29.98
C GLN A 166 6.33 5.61 29.54
N ASN A 167 6.20 4.57 30.36
CA ASN A 167 6.64 3.21 30.04
C ASN A 167 5.88 2.64 28.84
N ARG A 168 4.55 2.85 28.79
CA ARG A 168 3.73 2.46 27.64
C ARG A 168 4.19 3.14 26.37
N ASN A 169 4.44 4.45 26.41
CA ASN A 169 4.91 5.20 25.25
C ASN A 169 6.29 4.72 24.77
N LYS A 170 7.22 4.44 25.70
CA LYS A 170 8.54 3.85 25.38
C LYS A 170 8.39 2.49 24.71
N LEU A 171 7.58 1.60 25.28
CA LEU A 171 7.32 0.26 24.74
C LEU A 171 6.69 0.32 23.34
N TRP A 172 5.67 1.17 23.17
CA TRP A 172 5.01 1.36 21.87
C TRP A 172 5.94 1.98 20.84
N GLY A 173 6.77 2.94 21.24
CA GLY A 173 7.82 3.51 20.37
C GLY A 173 8.81 2.44 19.91
N ALA A 174 9.34 1.64 20.83
CA ALA A 174 10.27 0.56 20.51
C ALA A 174 9.65 -0.49 19.58
N ARG A 175 8.42 -0.94 19.86
CA ARG A 175 7.69 -1.89 18.98
C ARG A 175 7.49 -1.34 17.57
N ARG A 176 7.09 -0.07 17.45
CA ARG A 176 6.90 0.59 16.15
C ARG A 176 8.20 0.65 15.36
N ASN A 177 9.31 0.99 16.02
CA ASN A 177 10.61 1.07 15.36
C ASN A 177 11.08 -0.31 14.85
N VAL A 178 10.92 -1.36 15.66
CA VAL A 178 11.22 -2.75 15.23
C VAL A 178 10.35 -3.15 14.05
N GLY A 179 9.03 -2.90 14.12
CA GLY A 179 8.10 -3.19 13.03
C GLY A 179 8.47 -2.48 11.72
N ARG A 180 8.85 -1.20 11.81
CA ARG A 180 9.27 -0.40 10.65
C ARG A 180 10.50 -0.98 9.96
N ILE A 181 11.54 -1.31 10.72
CA ILE A 181 12.78 -1.87 10.16
C ILE A 181 12.52 -3.26 9.56
N ARG A 182 11.73 -4.12 10.23
CA ARG A 182 11.37 -5.44 9.67
C ARG A 182 10.60 -5.32 8.36
N LYS A 183 9.73 -4.31 8.24
CA LYS A 183 9.00 -4.02 7.01
C LYS A 183 9.94 -3.53 5.90
N GLU A 184 10.88 -2.64 6.22
CA GLU A 184 11.92 -2.18 5.30
C GLU A 184 12.77 -3.35 4.78
N ILE A 185 13.18 -4.27 5.66
CA ILE A 185 13.88 -5.51 5.27
C ILE A 185 12.99 -6.38 4.37
N SER A 186 11.70 -6.56 4.71
CA SER A 186 10.79 -7.38 3.89
C SER A 186 10.51 -6.81 2.49
N ALA A 187 10.64 -5.49 2.35
CA ALA A 187 10.47 -4.78 1.09
C ALA A 187 11.74 -4.78 0.23
N PHE A 188 12.85 -5.32 0.73
CA PHE A 188 14.09 -5.39 -0.03
C PHE A 188 13.88 -6.16 -1.35
N PRO A 189 14.35 -5.62 -2.49
CA PRO A 189 14.12 -6.25 -3.79
C PRO A 189 14.88 -7.57 -3.85
N ILE A 190 14.14 -8.66 -4.03
CA ILE A 190 14.70 -9.97 -4.36
C ILE A 190 14.43 -10.15 -5.85
N VAL A 191 15.48 -10.11 -6.66
CA VAL A 191 15.38 -10.41 -8.09
C VAL A 191 15.59 -11.91 -8.25
N PRO A 192 14.57 -12.69 -8.64
CA PRO A 192 14.77 -14.09 -9.00
C PRO A 192 15.59 -14.13 -10.30
N LEU A 193 16.86 -14.53 -10.19
CA LEU A 193 17.70 -14.79 -11.35
C LEU A 193 17.22 -16.11 -11.98
N ILE A 194 16.54 -16.02 -13.12
CA ILE A 194 16.22 -17.17 -13.95
C ILE A 194 17.47 -17.50 -14.75
N ILE A 195 18.19 -18.55 -14.36
CA ILE A 195 19.34 -19.05 -15.11
C ILE A 195 18.80 -20.06 -16.13
N PRO A 196 18.82 -19.76 -17.45
CA PRO A 196 18.39 -20.72 -18.46
C PRO A 196 19.34 -21.91 -18.45
N ILE A 197 18.78 -23.12 -18.33
CA ILE A 197 19.53 -24.37 -18.43
C ILE A 197 19.56 -24.72 -19.92
N PRO A 198 20.73 -24.93 -20.54
CA PRO A 198 20.79 -25.40 -21.91
C PRO A 198 20.14 -26.78 -21.99
N ILE A 199 19.19 -26.94 -22.91
CA ILE A 199 18.58 -28.23 -23.24
C ILE A 199 19.36 -28.75 -24.44
N ASP A 200 20.07 -29.87 -24.27
CA ASP A 200 20.67 -30.58 -25.40
C ASP A 200 19.55 -31.21 -26.23
N ILE A 201 19.34 -30.68 -27.43
CA ILE A 201 18.41 -31.22 -28.41
C ILE A 201 19.17 -32.32 -29.17
N ASN A 202 19.05 -33.57 -28.69
CA ASN A 202 19.49 -34.77 -29.41
C ASN A 202 18.40 -35.27 -30.36
#